data_AF-A0A328PYQ1-F1
#
_entry.id   AF-A0A328PYQ1-F1
#
_cell.length_a   1.000
_cell.length_b   1.000
_cell.length_c   1.000
_cell.angle_alpha   90.00
_cell.angle_beta   90.00
_cell.angle_gamma   90.00
#
_symmetry.space_group_name_H-M   'P 1'
#
loop_
_entity.id
_entity.type
_entity.pdbx_description
1 polymer ?
#
loop_
_entity_poly.entity_id
_entity_poly.type
_entity_poly.pdbx_seq_one_letter_code
_entity_poly.pdbx_strand_id
1 'polypeptide(L)'
;MINKYLSFGILSGVTLYLFFLTAISSIRDNFFVFLLLLFLALGIFHSIFVEFKSIKNIKNKKNNFDFLNFISLILGDGAYILNIYLNQGAIIAASLVGIVGALLVNKRAVAIYTGAFVGMVSPELLHDFSHILITCIIAGIIFEFANEVFNGIGGKLGTIAFSSWIILFITSDLNLINPTMIGTLSLEIFLISLIGVLSTYFLHIYLKKDVVGSSAIVSLIGALILPQIFPQSNSNLSVLMMAATFAGMSSKERLENFYEIFLIAFFVAVFFVYSYTHLGGGGGKLGTIAFGCVLGSNGIIRIIKYFKKNYQNFLNL
;
A
#
# COMPACT_ATOMS: atom_id res chain seq x y z
N MET A 1 -5.25 3.97 -24.60
CA MET A 1 -3.78 4.19 -24.57
C MET A 1 -3.39 5.23 -23.51
N ILE A 2 -4.03 6.40 -23.46
CA ILE A 2 -3.73 7.47 -22.47
C ILE A 2 -4.00 7.04 -21.01
N ASN A 3 -5.10 6.32 -20.77
CA ASN A 3 -5.57 5.99 -19.42
C ASN A 3 -4.54 5.24 -18.55
N LYS A 4 -3.81 4.27 -19.12
CA LYS A 4 -2.78 3.51 -18.39
C LYS A 4 -1.55 4.36 -18.02
N TYR A 5 -1.19 5.34 -18.86
CA TYR A 5 -0.09 6.26 -18.54
C TYR A 5 -0.51 7.26 -17.46
N LEU A 6 -1.78 7.68 -17.46
CA LEU A 6 -2.34 8.56 -16.43
C LEU A 6 -2.30 7.89 -15.06
N SER A 7 -2.87 6.68 -14.92
CA SER A 7 -2.83 5.94 -13.65
C SER A 7 -1.39 5.62 -13.22
N PHE A 8 -0.53 5.21 -14.15
CA PHE A 8 0.90 4.99 -13.87
C PHE A 8 1.56 6.24 -13.28
N GLY A 9 1.34 7.41 -13.89
CA GLY A 9 1.89 8.68 -13.44
C GLY A 9 1.39 9.08 -12.06
N ILE A 10 0.08 8.94 -11.81
CA ILE A 10 -0.54 9.24 -10.51
C ILE A 10 0.05 8.35 -9.41
N LEU A 11 0.02 7.01 -9.59
CA LEU A 11 0.50 6.07 -8.58
C LEU A 11 2.00 6.26 -8.31
N SER A 12 2.80 6.46 -9.36
CA SER A 12 4.24 6.75 -9.25
C SER A 12 4.50 8.05 -8.51
N GLY A 13 3.81 9.13 -8.89
CA GLY A 13 4.00 10.46 -8.35
C GLY A 13 3.68 10.54 -6.86
N VAL A 14 2.52 9.99 -6.46
CA VAL A 14 2.11 9.95 -5.05
C VAL A 14 3.09 9.11 -4.21
N THR A 15 3.54 7.98 -4.73
CA THR A 15 4.53 7.13 -4.05
C THR A 15 5.86 7.86 -3.89
N LEU A 16 6.40 8.42 -4.97
CA LEU A 16 7.66 9.18 -4.92
C LEU A 16 7.57 10.38 -3.98
N TYR A 17 6.44 11.09 -3.98
CA TYR A 17 6.22 12.23 -3.10
C TYR A 17 6.26 11.83 -1.61
N LEU A 18 5.50 10.79 -1.21
CA LEU A 18 5.52 10.30 0.17
C LEU A 18 6.93 9.84 0.60
N PHE A 19 7.63 9.11 -0.28
CA PHE A 19 8.97 8.58 0.01
C PHE A 19 10.03 9.67 0.07
N PHE A 20 9.96 10.66 -0.81
CA PHE A 20 10.86 11.80 -0.81
C PHE A 20 10.68 12.68 0.44
N LEU A 21 9.44 13.01 0.80
CA LEU A 21 9.15 13.76 2.02
C LEU A 21 9.67 13.04 3.27
N THR A 22 9.41 11.73 3.37
CA THR A 22 9.86 10.91 4.50
C THR A 22 11.39 10.82 4.58
N ALA A 23 12.07 10.68 3.44
CA ALA A 23 13.52 10.68 3.40
C ALA A 23 14.08 12.02 3.89
N ILE A 24 13.60 13.15 3.36
CA ILE A 24 14.09 14.48 3.77
C ILE A 24 13.86 14.75 5.25
N SER A 25 12.68 14.43 5.79
CA SER A 25 12.41 14.66 7.21
C SER A 25 13.36 13.85 8.10
N SER A 26 13.67 12.61 7.69
CA SER A 26 14.54 11.71 8.46
C SER A 26 15.98 12.22 8.59
N ILE A 27 16.42 13.20 7.79
CA ILE A 27 17.75 13.83 7.94
C ILE A 27 17.91 14.42 9.34
N ARG A 28 16.83 15.03 9.87
CA ARG A 28 16.85 15.67 11.19
C ARG A 28 16.80 14.66 12.33
N ASP A 29 16.14 13.53 12.11
CA ASP A 29 15.88 12.54 13.14
C ASP A 29 17.00 11.50 13.24
N ASN A 30 17.42 10.93 12.09
CA ASN A 30 18.48 9.94 12.02
C ASN A 30 19.11 9.88 10.61
N PHE A 31 20.35 10.36 10.49
CA PHE A 31 21.08 10.40 9.23
C PHE A 31 21.27 9.02 8.57
N PHE A 32 21.44 7.94 9.35
CA PHE A 32 21.55 6.60 8.77
C PHE A 32 20.24 6.14 8.14
N VAL A 33 19.12 6.49 8.75
CA VAL A 33 17.80 6.21 8.18
C VAL A 33 17.58 7.01 6.90
N PHE A 34 18.02 8.28 6.86
CA PHE A 34 18.01 9.04 5.61
C PHE A 34 18.76 8.32 4.48
N LEU A 35 19.98 7.84 4.71
CA LEU A 35 20.74 7.09 3.71
C LEU A 35 20.02 5.81 3.28
N LEU A 36 19.42 5.10 4.23
CA LEU A 36 18.64 3.90 3.96
C LEU A 36 17.40 4.18 3.09
N LEU A 37 16.67 5.25 3.40
CA LEU A 37 15.49 5.68 2.64
C LEU A 37 15.86 6.23 1.27
N LEU A 38 17.01 6.89 1.14
CA LEU A 38 17.56 7.31 -0.16
C LEU A 38 17.87 6.10 -1.03
N PHE A 39 18.49 5.06 -0.47
CA PHE A 39 18.75 3.80 -1.17
C PHE A 39 17.45 3.11 -1.61
N LEU A 40 16.43 3.10 -0.75
CA LEU A 40 15.11 2.61 -1.10
C LEU A 40 14.47 3.41 -2.24
N ALA A 41 14.57 4.74 -2.20
CA ALA A 41 14.05 5.62 -3.24
C ALA A 41 14.71 5.35 -4.60
N LEU A 42 16.03 5.11 -4.64
CA LEU A 42 16.73 4.70 -5.86
C LEU A 42 16.18 3.39 -6.43
N GLY A 43 15.88 2.42 -5.55
CA GLY A 43 15.17 1.20 -5.92
C GLY A 43 13.80 1.47 -6.55
N ILE A 44 13.01 2.38 -5.95
CA ILE A 44 11.69 2.76 -6.46
C ILE A 44 11.81 3.38 -7.84
N PHE A 45 12.73 4.35 -8.03
CA PHE A 45 12.98 4.97 -9.32
C PHE A 45 13.37 3.93 -10.38
N HIS A 46 14.27 3.00 -10.05
CA HIS A 46 14.66 1.92 -10.96
C HIS A 46 13.46 1.04 -11.35
N SER A 47 12.65 0.62 -10.37
CA SER A 47 11.46 -0.19 -10.64
C SER A 47 10.42 0.55 -11.48
N ILE A 48 10.12 1.82 -11.17
CA ILE A 48 9.22 2.65 -11.99
C ILE A 48 9.74 2.73 -13.43
N PHE A 49 11.04 2.94 -13.64
CA PHE A 49 11.61 2.98 -14.99
C PHE A 49 11.43 1.64 -15.74
N VAL A 50 11.62 0.51 -15.07
CA VAL A 50 11.40 -0.82 -15.67
C VAL A 50 9.93 -1.06 -15.98
N GLU A 51 9.01 -0.70 -15.07
CA GLU A 51 7.56 -0.80 -15.30
C GLU A 51 7.09 0.12 -16.43
N PHE A 52 7.65 1.34 -16.54
CA PHE A 52 7.34 2.23 -17.65
C PHE A 52 7.72 1.62 -19.01
N LYS A 53 8.86 0.95 -19.09
CA LYS A 53 9.28 0.23 -20.30
C LYS A 53 8.35 -0.95 -20.61
N SER A 54 7.88 -1.67 -19.59
CA SER A 54 6.97 -2.81 -19.81
C SER A 54 5.62 -2.37 -20.36
N ILE A 55 5.11 -1.19 -19.97
CA ILE A 55 3.83 -0.63 -20.47
C ILE A 55 3.82 -0.44 -21.99
N LYS A 56 4.96 -0.07 -22.59
CA LYS A 56 5.10 0.10 -24.04
C LYS A 56 4.89 -1.22 -24.79
N ASN A 57 5.23 -2.35 -24.17
CA ASN A 57 5.13 -3.68 -24.75
C ASN A 57 3.75 -4.32 -24.55
N ILE A 58 2.88 -3.71 -23.74
CA ILE A 58 1.50 -4.18 -23.56
C ILE A 58 0.74 -3.86 -24.85
N LYS A 59 0.36 -4.91 -25.59
CA LYS A 59 -0.54 -4.80 -26.76
C LYS A 59 -1.77 -4.00 -26.34
N ASN A 60 -2.16 -3.02 -27.16
CA ASN A 60 -3.37 -2.23 -26.89
C ASN A 60 -4.60 -3.14 -26.96
N LYS A 61 -4.98 -3.72 -25.82
CA LYS A 61 -6.28 -4.30 -25.65
C LYS A 61 -7.26 -3.14 -25.49
N LYS A 62 -8.46 -3.28 -26.04
CA LYS A 62 -9.54 -2.32 -25.79
C LYS A 62 -9.91 -2.48 -24.31
N ASN A 63 -9.34 -1.64 -23.45
CA ASN A 63 -9.64 -1.64 -22.04
C ASN A 63 -11.01 -0.98 -21.88
N ASN A 64 -12.06 -1.80 -21.91
CA ASN A 64 -13.41 -1.32 -21.65
C ASN A 64 -13.51 -1.03 -20.16
N PHE A 65 -14.06 0.12 -19.83
CA PHE A 65 -14.34 0.50 -18.45
C PHE A 65 -15.32 -0.52 -17.84
N ASP A 66 -14.91 -1.22 -16.79
CA ASP A 66 -15.79 -2.16 -16.10
C ASP A 66 -16.63 -1.40 -15.07
N PHE A 67 -17.83 -1.01 -15.50
CA PHE A 67 -18.77 -0.27 -14.65
C PHE A 67 -19.12 -1.03 -13.36
N LEU A 68 -19.07 -2.37 -13.41
CA LEU A 68 -19.43 -3.17 -12.27
C LEU A 68 -18.33 -3.20 -11.21
N ASN A 69 -17.05 -3.18 -11.60
CA ASN A 69 -15.95 -2.96 -10.66
C ASN A 69 -16.02 -1.56 -10.06
N PHE A 70 -16.29 -0.54 -10.88
CA PHE A 70 -16.46 0.84 -10.43
C PHE A 70 -17.53 0.96 -9.33
N ILE A 71 -18.73 0.41 -9.56
CA ILE A 71 -19.81 0.40 -8.56
C ILE A 71 -19.43 -0.42 -7.32
N SER A 72 -18.75 -1.57 -7.50
CA SER A 72 -18.34 -2.42 -6.37
C SER A 72 -17.30 -1.73 -5.49
N LEU A 73 -16.43 -0.90 -6.08
CA LEU A 73 -15.51 -0.06 -5.34
C LEU A 73 -16.26 1.00 -4.53
N ILE A 74 -17.23 1.70 -5.14
CA ILE A 74 -18.04 2.67 -4.39
C ILE A 74 -18.73 1.97 -3.22
N LEU A 75 -19.39 0.82 -3.42
CA LEU A 75 -20.04 0.08 -2.33
C LEU A 75 -19.07 -0.41 -1.24
N GLY A 76 -17.78 -0.58 -1.58
CA GLY A 76 -16.75 -0.91 -0.61
C GLY A 76 -16.50 0.18 0.42
N ASP A 77 -16.90 1.42 0.13
CA ASP A 77 -16.85 2.53 1.07
C ASP A 77 -17.72 2.32 2.33
N GLY A 78 -18.54 1.27 2.40
CA GLY A 78 -19.25 0.86 3.61
C GLY A 78 -18.34 0.68 4.83
N ALA A 79 -17.02 0.52 4.63
CA ALA A 79 -16.04 0.62 5.70
C ALA A 79 -16.09 1.97 6.44
N TYR A 80 -16.43 3.06 5.75
CA TYR A 80 -16.70 4.37 6.32
C TYR A 80 -17.80 4.31 7.38
N ILE A 81 -18.90 3.61 7.10
CA ILE A 81 -20.01 3.48 8.05
C ILE A 81 -19.57 2.70 9.29
N LEU A 82 -18.87 1.59 9.09
CA LEU A 82 -18.33 0.79 10.20
C LEU A 82 -17.31 1.58 11.04
N ASN A 83 -16.47 2.37 10.38
CA ASN A 83 -15.40 3.14 11.00
C ASN A 83 -15.95 4.36 11.78
N ILE A 84 -16.72 5.22 11.11
CA ILE A 84 -17.14 6.53 11.64
C ILE A 84 -18.46 6.44 12.43
N TYR A 85 -19.48 5.77 11.89
CA TYR A 85 -20.80 5.74 12.55
C TYR A 85 -20.92 4.61 13.59
N LEU A 86 -20.25 3.48 13.38
CA LEU A 86 -20.27 2.34 14.30
C LEU A 86 -19.03 2.23 15.20
N ASN A 87 -18.07 3.16 15.08
CA ASN A 87 -16.86 3.27 15.92
C ASN A 87 -16.06 1.96 16.04
N GLN A 88 -16.05 1.12 14.98
CA GLN A 88 -15.30 -0.13 15.00
C GLN A 88 -13.79 0.08 14.74
N GLY A 89 -13.41 1.26 14.27
CA GLY A 89 -12.05 1.59 13.89
C GLY A 89 -11.69 1.15 12.46
N ALA A 90 -10.83 1.94 11.81
CA ALA A 90 -10.54 1.82 10.39
C ALA A 90 -10.04 0.43 9.96
N ILE A 91 -9.16 -0.19 10.76
CA ILE A 91 -8.57 -1.49 10.42
C ILE A 91 -9.64 -2.60 10.46
N ILE A 92 -10.45 -2.67 11.52
CA ILE A 92 -11.52 -3.67 11.67
C ILE A 92 -12.56 -3.47 10.56
N ALA A 93 -12.99 -2.22 10.33
CA ALA A 93 -13.96 -1.88 9.30
C ALA A 93 -13.53 -2.37 7.91
N ALA A 94 -12.31 -2.02 7.48
CA ALA A 94 -11.81 -2.43 6.17
C ALA A 94 -11.61 -3.93 6.06
N SER A 95 -11.11 -4.58 7.12
CA SER A 95 -10.99 -6.04 7.18
C SER A 95 -12.32 -6.75 7.01
N LEU A 96 -13.38 -6.29 7.69
CA LEU A 96 -14.72 -6.88 7.56
C LEU A 96 -15.25 -6.74 6.12
N VAL A 97 -15.15 -5.56 5.53
CA VAL A 97 -15.56 -5.32 4.14
C VAL A 97 -14.73 -6.16 3.16
N GLY A 98 -13.43 -6.30 3.39
CA GLY A 98 -12.55 -7.15 2.59
C GLY A 98 -12.94 -8.64 2.66
N ILE A 99 -13.24 -9.15 3.86
CA ILE A 99 -13.72 -10.54 4.05
C ILE A 99 -15.05 -10.76 3.34
N VAL A 100 -16.00 -9.84 3.52
CA VAL A 100 -17.31 -9.90 2.84
C VAL A 100 -17.14 -9.88 1.32
N GLY A 101 -16.28 -8.99 0.81
CA GLY A 101 -15.95 -8.92 -0.62
C GLY A 101 -15.33 -10.22 -1.13
N ALA A 102 -14.38 -10.81 -0.41
CA ALA A 102 -13.72 -12.05 -0.77
C ALA A 102 -14.66 -13.27 -0.75
N LEU A 103 -15.60 -13.33 0.20
CA LEU A 103 -16.53 -14.46 0.36
C LEU A 103 -17.75 -14.36 -0.55
N LEU A 104 -18.39 -13.19 -0.63
CA LEU A 104 -19.68 -13.02 -1.30
C LEU A 104 -19.54 -12.52 -2.74
N VAL A 105 -18.48 -11.76 -3.05
CA VAL A 105 -18.30 -11.08 -4.34
C VAL A 105 -16.87 -11.27 -4.85
N ASN A 106 -16.33 -12.50 -4.74
CA ASN A 106 -14.93 -12.83 -4.99
C ASN A 106 -14.33 -12.21 -6.27
N LYS A 107 -15.08 -12.19 -7.38
CA LYS A 107 -14.66 -11.61 -8.67
C LYS A 107 -14.31 -10.12 -8.59
N ARG A 108 -14.82 -9.40 -7.58
CA ARG A 108 -14.64 -7.96 -7.40
C ARG A 108 -14.14 -7.60 -5.99
N ALA A 109 -13.65 -8.59 -5.24
CA ALA A 109 -13.10 -8.37 -3.90
C ALA A 109 -12.01 -7.29 -3.90
N VAL A 110 -11.18 -7.26 -4.95
CA VAL A 110 -10.13 -6.25 -5.15
C VAL A 110 -10.71 -4.82 -5.27
N ALA A 111 -11.80 -4.65 -6.01
CA ALA A 111 -12.48 -3.35 -6.14
C ALA A 111 -13.12 -2.93 -4.82
N ILE A 112 -13.87 -3.85 -4.18
CA ILE A 112 -14.51 -3.62 -2.87
C ILE A 112 -13.48 -3.23 -1.81
N TYR A 113 -12.36 -3.95 -1.73
CA TYR A 113 -11.32 -3.66 -0.74
C TYR A 113 -10.59 -2.34 -1.00
N THR A 114 -10.47 -1.94 -2.28
CA THR A 114 -9.98 -0.59 -2.63
C THR A 114 -10.93 0.49 -2.11
N GLY A 115 -12.24 0.30 -2.25
CA GLY A 115 -13.25 1.21 -1.69
C GLY A 115 -13.21 1.26 -0.16
N ALA A 116 -13.02 0.10 0.47
CA ALA A 116 -12.85 0.01 1.92
C ALA A 116 -11.68 0.88 2.39
N PHE A 117 -10.57 0.91 1.65
CA PHE A 117 -9.42 1.77 1.96
C PHE A 117 -9.71 3.26 1.81
N VAL A 118 -10.61 3.66 0.90
CA VAL A 118 -11.08 5.05 0.84
C VAL A 118 -11.86 5.39 2.12
N GLY A 119 -12.73 4.48 2.58
CA GLY A 119 -13.53 4.62 3.80
C GLY A 119 -12.75 4.54 5.12
N MET A 120 -11.46 4.16 5.10
CA MET A 120 -10.55 4.16 6.25
C MET A 120 -10.06 5.56 6.68
N VAL A 121 -10.79 6.61 6.31
CA VAL A 121 -10.47 7.98 6.70
C VAL A 121 -10.39 8.14 8.22
N SER A 122 -9.49 8.99 8.70
CA SER A 122 -9.40 9.30 10.13
C SER A 122 -10.66 10.05 10.59
N PRO A 123 -11.24 9.71 11.75
CA PRO A 123 -12.27 10.52 12.40
C PRO A 123 -11.80 11.96 12.72
N GLU A 124 -10.49 12.17 12.87
CA GLU A 124 -9.89 13.48 13.17
C GLU A 124 -9.78 14.39 11.95
N LEU A 125 -9.90 13.83 10.74
CA LEU A 125 -9.93 14.63 9.52
C LEU A 125 -11.29 15.33 9.44
N LEU A 126 -11.34 16.64 9.19
CA LEU A 126 -12.62 17.31 8.95
C LEU A 126 -13.17 16.88 7.60
N HIS A 127 -14.11 15.96 7.56
CA HIS A 127 -14.70 15.44 6.32
C HIS A 127 -16.21 15.23 6.50
N ASP A 128 -16.91 15.11 5.37
CA ASP A 128 -18.31 14.70 5.34
C ASP A 128 -18.52 13.59 4.29
N PHE A 129 -19.76 13.12 4.16
CA PHE A 129 -20.12 12.06 3.22
C PHE A 129 -19.85 12.43 1.76
N SER A 130 -19.95 13.71 1.38
CA SER A 130 -19.71 14.16 0.00
C SER A 130 -18.23 14.00 -0.38
N HIS A 131 -17.32 14.28 0.56
CA HIS A 131 -15.89 14.07 0.37
C HIS A 131 -15.60 12.59 0.10
N ILE A 132 -16.17 11.67 0.89
CA ILE A 132 -16.00 10.22 0.70
C ILE A 132 -16.50 9.77 -0.67
N LEU A 133 -17.69 10.20 -1.07
CA LEU A 133 -18.27 9.82 -2.35
C LEU A 133 -17.42 10.31 -3.54
N ILE A 134 -16.96 11.57 -3.50
CA ILE A 134 -16.08 12.13 -4.52
C ILE A 134 -14.75 11.36 -4.55
N THR A 135 -14.14 11.07 -3.40
CA THR A 135 -12.91 10.28 -3.34
C THR A 135 -13.11 8.88 -3.91
N CYS A 136 -14.24 8.22 -3.64
CA CYS A 136 -14.55 6.91 -4.21
C CYS A 136 -14.72 6.95 -5.73
N ILE A 137 -15.34 7.99 -6.27
CA ILE A 137 -15.46 8.19 -7.72
C ILE A 137 -14.08 8.35 -8.35
N ILE A 138 -13.21 9.19 -7.77
CA ILE A 138 -11.84 9.39 -8.24
C ILE A 138 -11.05 8.08 -8.15
N ALA A 139 -11.13 7.37 -7.02
CA ALA A 139 -10.49 6.07 -6.81
C ALA A 139 -10.94 5.05 -7.85
N GLY A 140 -12.24 4.98 -8.14
CA GLY A 140 -12.82 4.07 -9.14
C GLY A 140 -12.29 4.34 -10.56
N ILE A 141 -12.16 5.60 -10.95
CA ILE A 141 -11.58 5.97 -12.25
C ILE A 141 -10.11 5.56 -12.32
N ILE A 142 -9.32 5.88 -11.28
CA ILE A 142 -7.91 5.50 -11.21
C ILE A 142 -7.77 3.97 -11.24
N PHE A 143 -8.61 3.25 -10.50
CA PHE A 143 -8.63 1.79 -10.43
C PHE A 143 -8.79 1.15 -11.82
N GLU A 144 -9.83 1.55 -12.55
CA GLU A 144 -10.09 1.03 -13.90
C GLU A 144 -8.96 1.35 -14.88
N PHE A 145 -8.34 2.51 -14.72
CA PHE A 145 -7.20 2.92 -15.53
C PHE A 145 -5.90 2.22 -15.11
N ALA A 146 -5.83 1.73 -13.88
CA ALA A 146 -4.66 1.06 -13.33
C ALA A 146 -4.61 -0.44 -13.65
N ASN A 147 -5.64 -1.03 -14.26
CA ASN A 147 -5.74 -2.49 -14.49
C ASN A 147 -4.52 -3.12 -15.20
N GLU A 148 -3.82 -2.36 -16.05
CA GLU A 148 -2.66 -2.87 -16.82
C GLU A 148 -1.29 -2.50 -16.23
N VAL A 149 -1.23 -1.73 -15.14
CA VAL A 149 0.03 -1.19 -14.61
C VAL A 149 0.33 -1.75 -13.22
N PHE A 150 1.62 -1.93 -12.90
CA PHE A 150 2.08 -2.41 -11.61
C PHE A 150 1.45 -3.75 -11.17
N ASN A 151 1.25 -4.67 -12.12
CA ASN A 151 0.62 -5.95 -11.84
C ASN A 151 1.43 -6.78 -10.85
N GLY A 152 0.73 -7.38 -9.88
CA GLY A 152 1.31 -8.21 -8.82
C GLY A 152 2.03 -7.46 -7.70
N ILE A 153 2.07 -6.12 -7.72
CA ILE A 153 2.72 -5.34 -6.65
C ILE A 153 1.72 -5.10 -5.51
N GLY A 154 2.04 -5.61 -4.33
CA GLY A 154 1.27 -5.38 -3.11
C GLY A 154 1.18 -3.90 -2.75
N GLY A 155 0.10 -3.49 -2.10
CA GLY A 155 -0.15 -2.09 -1.73
C GLY A 155 -0.78 -1.20 -2.82
N LYS A 156 -0.80 -1.64 -4.09
CA LYS A 156 -1.38 -0.88 -5.23
C LYS A 156 -2.79 -0.33 -4.93
N LEU A 157 -3.65 -1.12 -4.31
CA LEU A 157 -5.03 -0.76 -4.00
C LEU A 157 -5.10 0.42 -3.02
N GLY A 158 -4.31 0.38 -1.94
CA GLY A 158 -4.25 1.50 -1.01
C GLY A 158 -3.57 2.71 -1.64
N THR A 159 -2.59 2.54 -2.53
CA THR A 159 -2.03 3.66 -3.31
C THR A 159 -3.09 4.35 -4.17
N ILE A 160 -4.01 3.60 -4.78
CA ILE A 160 -5.15 4.16 -5.53
C ILE A 160 -6.04 5.00 -4.61
N ALA A 161 -6.47 4.43 -3.48
CA ALA A 161 -7.30 5.12 -2.49
C ALA A 161 -6.61 6.37 -1.92
N PHE A 162 -5.32 6.28 -1.63
CA PHE A 162 -4.55 7.41 -1.13
C PHE A 162 -4.36 8.49 -2.20
N SER A 163 -4.13 8.10 -3.45
CA SER A 163 -4.02 9.05 -4.56
C SER A 163 -5.31 9.84 -4.75
N SER A 164 -6.47 9.21 -4.62
CA SER A 164 -7.74 9.93 -4.68
C SER A 164 -7.92 10.92 -3.53
N TRP A 165 -7.47 10.58 -2.32
CA TRP A 165 -7.47 11.50 -1.18
C TRP A 165 -6.54 12.70 -1.43
N ILE A 166 -5.31 12.46 -1.91
CA ILE A 166 -4.37 13.54 -2.28
C ILE A 166 -4.95 14.46 -3.34
N ILE A 167 -5.61 13.91 -4.38
CA ILE A 167 -6.26 14.74 -5.41
C ILE A 167 -7.38 15.59 -4.79
N LEU A 168 -8.20 15.01 -3.91
CA LEU A 168 -9.24 15.76 -3.21
C LEU A 168 -8.62 16.88 -2.35
N PHE A 169 -7.56 16.58 -1.58
CA PHE A 169 -6.88 17.58 -0.73
C PHE A 169 -6.26 18.73 -1.53
N ILE A 170 -5.75 18.48 -2.74
CA ILE A 170 -5.19 19.54 -3.59
C ILE A 170 -6.32 20.42 -4.18
N THR A 171 -7.53 19.88 -4.32
CA THR A 171 -8.66 20.54 -4.99
C THR A 171 -9.71 21.10 -4.03
N SER A 172 -9.54 20.91 -2.72
CA SER A 172 -10.46 21.36 -1.67
C SER A 172 -9.69 21.97 -0.50
N ASP A 173 -10.38 22.68 0.40
CA ASP A 173 -9.76 23.32 1.59
C ASP A 173 -9.45 22.34 2.74
N LEU A 174 -9.41 21.03 2.43
CA LEU A 174 -9.15 19.98 3.39
C LEU A 174 -7.67 19.89 3.75
N ASN A 175 -7.37 19.97 5.04
CA ASN A 175 -6.00 19.85 5.54
C ASN A 175 -5.69 18.41 6.00
N LEU A 176 -4.58 17.88 5.51
CA LEU A 176 -4.01 16.61 5.97
C LEU A 176 -3.56 16.71 7.42
N ILE A 177 -3.67 15.60 8.14
CA ILE A 177 -3.18 15.49 9.51
C ILE A 177 -1.67 15.23 9.46
N ASN A 178 -0.88 16.06 10.14
CA ASN A 178 0.54 15.83 10.30
C ASN A 178 0.84 15.62 11.79
N PRO A 179 0.82 14.37 12.28
CA PRO A 179 1.17 14.07 13.66
C PRO A 179 2.57 14.62 14.00
N THR A 180 2.79 15.01 15.25
CA THR A 180 4.06 15.64 15.67
C THR A 180 5.08 14.66 16.22
N MET A 181 4.66 13.47 16.65
CA MET A 181 5.52 12.49 17.32
C MET A 181 5.92 11.38 16.35
N ILE A 182 7.24 11.15 16.24
CA ILE A 182 7.80 10.03 15.49
C ILE A 182 7.93 8.83 16.45
N GLY A 183 7.51 7.65 16.01
CA GLY A 183 7.71 6.42 16.77
C GLY A 183 9.18 6.02 16.86
N THR A 184 9.53 5.15 17.80
CA THR A 184 10.87 4.54 17.85
C THR A 184 10.88 3.24 17.05
N LEU A 185 11.94 3.01 16.26
CA LEU A 185 12.11 1.73 15.60
C LEU A 185 12.51 0.67 16.64
N SER A 186 11.72 -0.38 16.75
CA SER A 186 11.96 -1.49 17.70
C SER A 186 11.93 -2.84 17.00
N LEU A 187 12.48 -3.87 17.67
CA LEU A 187 12.40 -5.25 17.18
C LEU A 187 10.94 -5.72 17.03
N GLU A 188 10.05 -5.27 17.91
CA GLU A 188 8.61 -5.60 17.88
C GLU A 188 7.97 -5.12 16.57
N ILE A 189 8.22 -3.87 16.16
CA ILE A 189 7.73 -3.30 14.89
C ILE A 189 8.22 -4.16 13.72
N PHE A 190 9.50 -4.53 13.71
CA PHE A 190 10.05 -5.38 12.67
C PHE A 190 9.37 -6.76 12.64
N LEU A 191 9.19 -7.40 13.80
CA LEU A 191 8.55 -8.72 13.90
C LEU A 191 7.09 -8.70 13.47
N ILE A 192 6.32 -7.69 13.86
CA ILE A 192 4.93 -7.52 13.43
C ILE A 192 4.85 -7.32 11.91
N SER A 193 5.73 -6.48 11.36
CA SER A 193 5.83 -6.31 9.90
C SER A 193 6.15 -7.64 9.20
N LEU A 194 7.15 -8.39 9.70
CA LEU A 194 7.54 -9.67 9.13
C LEU A 194 6.41 -10.70 9.17
N ILE A 195 5.69 -10.79 10.30
CA ILE A 195 4.53 -11.68 10.45
C ILE A 195 3.43 -11.29 9.46
N GLY A 196 3.11 -10.00 9.30
CA GLY A 196 2.07 -9.53 8.39
C GLY A 196 2.36 -9.85 6.93
N VAL A 197 3.59 -9.60 6.46
CA VAL A 197 4.00 -9.93 5.09
C VAL A 197 3.98 -11.45 4.89
N LEU A 198 4.62 -12.21 5.80
CA LEU A 198 4.75 -13.66 5.67
C LEU A 198 3.41 -14.39 5.70
N SER A 199 2.56 -14.10 6.68
CA SER A 199 1.27 -14.79 6.84
C SER A 199 0.35 -14.53 5.66
N THR A 200 0.27 -13.29 5.18
CA THR A 200 -0.56 -12.93 4.03
C THR A 200 -0.05 -13.58 2.75
N TYR A 201 1.27 -13.48 2.50
CA TYR A 201 1.89 -14.11 1.34
C TYR A 201 1.73 -15.64 1.37
N PHE A 202 1.85 -16.25 2.55
CA PHE A 202 1.65 -17.69 2.74
C PHE A 202 0.23 -18.13 2.42
N LEU A 203 -0.77 -17.45 2.99
CA LEU A 203 -2.19 -17.73 2.72
C LEU A 203 -2.51 -17.58 1.22
N HIS A 204 -2.04 -16.50 0.60
CA HIS A 204 -2.31 -16.20 -0.80
C HIS A 204 -1.63 -17.20 -1.75
N ILE A 205 -0.31 -17.40 -1.61
CA ILE A 205 0.50 -18.14 -2.59
C ILE A 205 0.50 -19.65 -2.32
N TYR A 206 0.74 -20.06 -1.08
CA TYR A 206 0.91 -21.48 -0.74
C TYR A 206 -0.42 -22.17 -0.43
N LEU A 207 -1.32 -21.49 0.29
CA LEU A 207 -2.66 -22.01 0.58
C LEU A 207 -3.70 -21.65 -0.49
N LYS A 208 -3.29 -20.94 -1.56
CA LYS A 208 -4.12 -20.55 -2.71
C LYS A 208 -5.43 -19.88 -2.31
N LYS A 209 -5.41 -19.12 -1.21
CA LYS A 209 -6.56 -18.33 -0.76
C LYS A 209 -6.63 -17.03 -1.56
N ASP A 210 -7.83 -16.46 -1.60
CA ASP A 210 -8.06 -15.16 -2.23
C ASP A 210 -7.11 -14.10 -1.66
N VAL A 211 -6.56 -13.25 -2.52
CA VAL A 211 -5.53 -12.28 -2.12
C VAL A 211 -6.08 -11.24 -1.14
N VAL A 212 -7.32 -10.80 -1.35
CA VAL A 212 -8.00 -9.83 -0.47
C VAL A 212 -8.39 -10.51 0.83
N GLY A 213 -9.01 -11.69 0.75
CA GLY A 213 -9.38 -12.47 1.94
C GLY A 213 -8.18 -12.78 2.84
N SER A 214 -7.02 -13.09 2.24
CA SER A 214 -5.77 -13.36 2.98
C SER A 214 -5.31 -12.14 3.79
N SER A 215 -5.21 -10.97 3.16
CA SER A 215 -4.86 -9.72 3.85
C SER A 215 -5.91 -9.35 4.89
N ALA A 216 -7.19 -9.39 4.52
CA ALA A 216 -8.29 -8.94 5.38
C ALA A 216 -8.38 -9.77 6.68
N ILE A 217 -8.22 -11.09 6.60
CA ILE A 217 -8.22 -11.98 7.78
C ILE A 217 -7.02 -11.71 8.68
N VAL A 218 -5.80 -11.64 8.12
CA VAL A 218 -4.59 -11.39 8.91
C VAL A 218 -4.66 -10.02 9.59
N SER A 219 -5.13 -9.00 8.87
CA SER A 219 -5.33 -7.67 9.42
C SER A 219 -6.41 -7.62 10.50
N LEU A 220 -7.49 -8.39 10.37
CA LEU A 220 -8.53 -8.48 11.39
C LEU A 220 -7.98 -9.12 12.67
N ILE A 221 -7.25 -10.23 12.52
CA ILE A 221 -6.59 -10.91 13.64
C ILE A 221 -5.63 -9.95 14.33
N GLY A 222 -4.81 -9.21 13.56
CA GLY A 222 -3.90 -8.20 14.10
C GLY A 222 -4.65 -7.11 14.88
N ALA A 223 -5.75 -6.60 14.32
CA ALA A 223 -6.55 -5.55 14.95
C ALA A 223 -7.20 -5.99 16.27
N LEU A 224 -7.59 -7.26 16.38
CA LEU A 224 -8.22 -7.80 17.60
C LEU A 224 -7.19 -8.24 18.66
N ILE A 225 -6.07 -8.82 18.24
CA ILE A 225 -5.09 -9.44 19.15
C ILE A 225 -4.02 -8.44 19.61
N LEU A 226 -3.46 -7.62 18.72
CA LEU A 226 -2.30 -6.78 19.06
C LEU A 226 -2.58 -5.76 20.16
N PRO A 227 -3.74 -5.08 20.21
CA PRO A 227 -4.05 -4.19 21.33
C PRO A 227 -4.15 -4.90 22.68
N GLN A 228 -4.47 -6.20 22.69
CA GLN A 228 -4.56 -7.00 23.92
C GLN A 228 -3.17 -7.43 24.43
N ILE A 229 -2.26 -7.76 23.51
CA ILE A 229 -0.88 -8.17 23.85
C ILE A 229 -0.01 -6.95 24.18
N PHE A 230 -0.19 -5.86 23.45
CA PHE A 230 0.61 -4.63 23.56
C PHE A 230 -0.27 -3.41 23.89
N PRO A 231 -0.94 -3.38 25.05
CA PRO A 231 -1.90 -2.31 25.38
C PRO A 231 -1.25 -0.93 25.51
N GLN A 232 0.05 -0.87 25.82
CA GLN A 232 0.83 0.38 25.88
C GLN A 232 1.34 0.84 24.51
N SER A 233 1.29 -0.01 23.48
CA SER A 233 1.56 0.40 22.11
C SER A 233 0.30 1.11 21.58
N ASN A 234 0.30 2.44 21.61
CA ASN A 234 -0.84 3.25 21.18
C ASN A 234 -1.24 2.94 19.72
N SER A 235 -2.12 1.96 19.48
CA SER A 235 -2.81 1.60 18.23
C SER A 235 -1.97 1.31 16.97
N ASN A 236 -0.68 1.68 16.94
CA ASN A 236 0.14 1.71 15.74
C ASN A 236 0.55 0.32 15.23
N LEU A 237 0.55 -0.71 16.09
CA LEU A 237 0.91 -2.06 15.67
C LEU A 237 -0.15 -2.72 14.79
N SER A 238 -1.44 -2.48 15.03
CA SER A 238 -2.53 -2.96 14.18
C SER A 238 -2.50 -2.29 12.80
N VAL A 239 -2.16 -1.00 12.78
CA VAL A 239 -1.99 -0.21 11.55
C VAL A 239 -0.78 -0.71 10.75
N LEU A 240 0.35 -0.95 11.43
CA LEU A 240 1.54 -1.56 10.84
C LEU A 240 1.26 -2.96 10.28
N MET A 241 0.55 -3.80 11.04
CA MET A 241 0.17 -5.14 10.59
C MET A 241 -0.60 -5.06 9.28
N MET A 242 -1.60 -4.17 9.19
CA MET A 242 -2.35 -3.95 7.94
C MET A 242 -1.46 -3.48 6.78
N ALA A 243 -0.53 -2.54 7.01
CA ALA A 243 0.43 -2.11 5.99
C ALA A 243 1.30 -3.29 5.51
N ALA A 244 1.77 -4.13 6.43
CA ALA A 244 2.55 -5.31 6.11
C ALA A 244 1.75 -6.36 5.33
N THR A 245 0.47 -6.57 5.65
CA THR A 245 -0.37 -7.51 4.90
C THR A 245 -0.53 -7.06 3.45
N PHE A 246 -0.62 -5.76 3.19
CA PHE A 246 -0.68 -5.23 1.83
C PHE A 246 0.58 -5.53 1.02
N ALA A 247 1.76 -5.48 1.64
CA ALA A 247 2.99 -5.89 0.98
C ALA A 247 3.00 -7.41 0.71
N GLY A 248 2.43 -8.20 1.63
CA GLY A 248 2.24 -9.65 1.48
C GLY A 248 1.23 -10.05 0.39
N MET A 249 0.36 -9.15 -0.08
CA MET A 249 -0.53 -9.37 -1.25
C MET A 249 0.22 -9.42 -2.59
N SER A 250 1.54 -9.25 -2.58
CA SER A 250 2.33 -9.29 -3.82
C SER A 250 2.35 -10.69 -4.45
N SER A 251 2.45 -10.74 -5.77
CA SER A 251 2.51 -11.99 -6.52
C SER A 251 3.86 -12.70 -6.35
N LYS A 252 3.91 -13.98 -6.72
CA LYS A 252 5.12 -14.80 -6.64
C LYS A 252 6.27 -14.25 -7.50
N GLU A 253 5.96 -13.57 -8.61
CA GLU A 253 6.96 -12.94 -9.49
C GLU A 253 7.54 -11.65 -8.89
N ARG A 254 6.89 -11.08 -7.87
CA ARG A 254 7.38 -9.90 -7.14
C ARG A 254 8.13 -10.30 -5.88
N LEU A 255 7.74 -11.38 -5.23
CA LEU A 255 8.37 -11.93 -4.03
C LEU A 255 8.77 -13.38 -4.33
N GLU A 256 9.98 -13.59 -4.84
CA GLU A 256 10.44 -14.91 -5.28
C GLU A 256 10.83 -15.78 -4.07
N ASN A 257 11.53 -15.18 -3.10
CA ASN A 257 12.24 -15.90 -2.04
C ASN A 257 12.09 -15.23 -0.66
N PHE A 258 12.41 -15.99 0.39
CA PHE A 258 12.31 -15.51 1.78
C PHE A 258 13.15 -14.26 2.08
N TYR A 259 14.33 -14.10 1.45
CA TYR A 259 15.16 -12.90 1.59
C TYR A 259 14.46 -11.64 1.08
N GLU A 260 13.65 -11.75 0.03
CA GLU A 260 12.90 -10.61 -0.51
C GLU A 260 11.77 -10.22 0.44
N ILE A 261 11.09 -11.22 1.02
CA ILE A 261 10.08 -11.00 2.07
C ILE A 261 10.69 -10.28 3.28
N PHE A 262 11.85 -10.74 3.76
CA PHE A 262 12.55 -10.12 4.88
C PHE A 262 12.94 -8.67 4.59
N LEU A 263 13.48 -8.40 3.39
CA LEU A 263 13.85 -7.06 2.96
C LEU A 263 12.64 -6.12 2.89
N ILE A 264 11.52 -6.59 2.33
CA ILE A 264 10.28 -5.82 2.24
C ILE A 264 9.73 -5.55 3.64
N ALA A 265 9.65 -6.56 4.51
CA ALA A 265 9.19 -6.39 5.89
C ALA A 265 10.04 -5.38 6.67
N PHE A 266 11.36 -5.41 6.46
CA PHE A 266 12.30 -4.44 7.03
C PHE A 266 12.00 -3.02 6.57
N PHE A 267 11.86 -2.80 5.26
CA PHE A 267 11.56 -1.47 4.74
C PHE A 267 10.16 -0.99 5.12
N VAL A 268 9.16 -1.87 5.19
CA VAL A 268 7.81 -1.51 5.69
C VAL A 268 7.89 -1.04 7.14
N ALA A 269 8.63 -1.74 8.00
CA ALA A 269 8.81 -1.35 9.40
C ALA A 269 9.48 0.03 9.54
N VAL A 270 10.61 0.23 8.87
CA VAL A 270 11.34 1.51 8.89
C VAL A 270 10.47 2.64 8.32
N PHE A 271 9.89 2.43 7.14
CA PHE A 271 9.14 3.47 6.47
C PHE A 271 7.85 3.83 7.20
N PHE A 272 7.16 2.84 7.80
CA PHE A 272 5.96 3.09 8.61
C PHE A 272 6.24 4.05 9.77
N VAL A 273 7.34 3.83 10.50
CA VAL A 273 7.72 4.68 11.64
C VAL A 273 8.05 6.11 11.20
N TYR A 274 8.89 6.26 10.17
CA TYR A 274 9.38 7.57 9.75
C TYR A 274 8.37 8.36 8.90
N SER A 275 7.44 7.68 8.23
CA SER A 275 6.38 8.36 7.47
C SER A 275 5.17 8.75 8.32
N TYR A 276 5.14 8.38 9.61
CA TYR A 276 3.98 8.58 10.49
C TYR A 276 3.47 10.02 10.49
N THR A 277 4.38 10.99 10.53
CA THR A 277 4.09 12.43 10.64
C THR A 277 3.65 13.10 9.34
N HIS A 278 3.66 12.38 8.21
CA HIS A 278 3.39 12.97 6.89
C HIS A 278 2.07 12.50 6.29
N LEU A 279 1.27 13.43 5.75
CA LEU A 279 0.10 13.11 4.91
C LEU A 279 -0.88 12.13 5.59
N GLY A 280 -1.16 12.31 6.88
CA GLY A 280 -2.11 11.52 7.65
C GLY A 280 -3.57 11.93 7.43
N GLY A 281 -4.49 11.11 7.90
CA GLY A 281 -5.94 11.37 7.83
C GLY A 281 -6.64 10.78 6.61
N GLY A 282 -5.99 10.80 5.44
CA GLY A 282 -6.51 10.16 4.23
C GLY A 282 -6.38 8.64 4.25
N GLY A 283 -7.44 7.94 3.82
CA GLY A 283 -7.43 6.49 3.65
C GLY A 283 -6.42 6.00 2.60
N GLY A 284 -5.88 4.80 2.77
CA GLY A 284 -5.00 4.15 1.80
C GLY A 284 -3.48 4.41 1.93
N LYS A 285 -3.03 5.34 2.77
CA LYS A 285 -1.58 5.64 2.98
C LYS A 285 -0.74 4.37 3.23
N LEU A 286 -1.27 3.44 4.02
CA LEU A 286 -0.62 2.16 4.32
C LEU A 286 -0.33 1.33 3.06
N GLY A 287 -1.22 1.39 2.06
CA GLY A 287 -0.98 0.75 0.77
C GLY A 287 0.14 1.43 -0.01
N THR A 288 0.22 2.76 0.02
CA THR A 288 1.34 3.50 -0.57
C THR A 288 2.68 3.12 0.06
N ILE A 289 2.73 2.96 1.39
CA ILE A 289 3.90 2.46 2.11
C ILE A 289 4.30 1.07 1.56
N ALA A 290 3.38 0.12 1.59
CA ALA A 290 3.61 -1.23 1.08
C ALA A 290 4.06 -1.23 -0.38
N PHE A 291 3.39 -0.47 -1.23
CA PHE A 291 3.65 -0.36 -2.66
C PHE A 291 5.05 0.16 -2.96
N GLY A 292 5.46 1.25 -2.30
CA GLY A 292 6.80 1.78 -2.44
C GLY A 292 7.88 0.85 -1.86
N CYS A 293 7.62 0.19 -0.73
CA CYS A 293 8.57 -0.77 -0.15
C CYS A 293 8.77 -2.01 -1.05
N VAL A 294 7.71 -2.53 -1.66
CA VAL A 294 7.78 -3.64 -2.63
C VAL A 294 8.54 -3.17 -3.89
N LEU A 295 8.13 -2.05 -4.52
CA LEU A 295 8.82 -1.49 -5.67
C LEU A 295 10.31 -1.23 -5.41
N GLY A 296 10.62 -0.63 -4.28
CA GLY A 296 11.98 -0.30 -3.87
C GLY A 296 12.84 -1.54 -3.68
N SER A 297 12.33 -2.52 -2.95
CA SER A 297 13.02 -3.79 -2.72
C SER A 297 13.26 -4.55 -4.03
N ASN A 298 12.25 -4.66 -4.88
CA ASN A 298 12.39 -5.27 -6.21
C ASN A 298 13.45 -4.55 -7.05
N GLY A 299 13.50 -3.22 -6.98
CA GLY A 299 14.45 -2.40 -7.73
C GLY A 299 15.88 -2.62 -7.27
N ILE A 300 16.10 -2.60 -5.95
CA ILE A 300 17.38 -2.92 -5.31
C ILE A 300 17.86 -4.31 -5.75
N ILE A 301 17.00 -5.32 -5.65
CA ILE A 301 17.35 -6.71 -6.01
C ILE A 301 17.74 -6.81 -7.50
N ARG A 302 17.01 -6.13 -8.40
CA ARG A 302 17.33 -6.10 -9.83
C ARG A 302 18.70 -5.44 -10.09
N ILE A 303 19.00 -4.33 -9.42
CA ILE A 303 20.29 -3.65 -9.53
C ILE A 303 21.42 -4.58 -9.05
N ILE A 304 21.25 -5.24 -7.90
CA ILE A 304 22.25 -6.18 -7.37
C ILE A 304 22.47 -7.36 -8.33
N LYS A 305 21.38 -7.96 -8.84
CA LYS A 305 21.45 -9.05 -9.84
C LYS A 305 22.21 -8.60 -11.10
N TYR A 306 21.99 -7.37 -11.57
CA TYR A 306 22.71 -6.79 -12.71
C TYR A 306 24.21 -6.65 -12.47
N PHE A 307 24.62 -6.07 -11.34
CA PHE A 307 26.05 -5.94 -11.01
C PHE A 307 26.74 -7.30 -10.81
N LYS A 308 26.08 -8.25 -10.16
CA LYS A 308 26.62 -9.61 -9.99
C LYS A 308 26.88 -10.30 -11.33
N LYS A 309 25.94 -10.18 -12.28
CA LYS A 309 26.09 -10.74 -13.64
C LYS A 309 27.26 -10.10 -14.39
N ASN A 310 27.38 -8.76 -14.35
CA ASN A 310 28.47 -8.06 -15.03
C ASN A 310 29.84 -8.37 -14.42
N TYR A 311 29.93 -8.50 -13.09
CA TYR A 311 31.16 -8.88 -12.41
C TYR A 311 31.60 -10.31 -12.76
N GLN A 312 30.66 -11.26 -12.84
CA GLN A 312 30.95 -12.62 -13.31
C GLN A 312 31.44 -12.64 -14.76
N ASN A 313 30.85 -11.84 -15.64
CA ASN A 313 31.31 -11.71 -17.02
C ASN A 313 32.74 -11.13 -17.10
N PHE A 314 33.08 -10.18 -16.22
CA PHE A 314 34.43 -9.61 -16.15
C PHE A 314 35.49 -10.61 -15.67
N LEU A 315 35.16 -11.46 -14.68
CA LEU A 315 36.09 -12.49 -14.18
C LEU A 315 36.32 -13.66 -15.15
N ASN A 316 35.43 -13.84 -16.13
CA ASN A 316 35.51 -14.90 -17.14
C ASN A 316 36.18 -14.42 -18.45
N LEU A 317 36.65 -13.17 -18.51
CA LEU A 317 37.45 -12.58 -19.59
C LEU A 317 38.92 -12.55 -19.19
#